data_AF-A0A1V5WXF1-F1
#
_entry.id   AF-A0A1V5WXF1-F1
#
_cell.length_a   1.000
_cell.length_b   1.000
_cell.length_c   1.000
_cell.angle_alpha   90.00
_cell.angle_beta   90.00
_cell.angle_gamma   90.00
#
_symmetry.space_group_name_H-M   'P 1'
#
loop_
_entity.id
_entity.type
_entity.pdbx_description
1 polymer ?
#
loop_
_entity_poly.entity_id
_entity_poly.type
_entity_poly.pdbx_seq_one_letter_code
_entity_poly.pdbx_strand_id
1 'polypeptide(L)'
;MGWSYLDILKFYYGADIVLEKASGPCVGDSNRPPVGRVVHIDCEAITGWVQDPDEPEVALRVHGFFGGSTGSSQAIQVVSVSTTPPRCDSDPPCPKAFSIPIPYRLRDGKAHGFQVVALDSRAGVDAMLESKTSVFRCEPPAPFVFPEDGLLRPVQSLDSLNAWQLSLGQDLALMTPSEFSQYVEGPALPESPLWIRLPTSYEHATSYAIVDSGLLRPVAARTLAAWRVSPDSLRTATVEELSLPRGSTFAQTPFVVQKTDGTLFILDTNPVSPVLP
;
A
#
# COMPACT_ATOMS: atom_id res chain seq x y z
N MET A 1 -35.42 -20.58 -24.90
CA MET A 1 -36.30 -20.16 -23.79
C MET A 1 -35.72 -20.73 -22.52
N GLY A 2 -35.27 -19.87 -21.59
CA GLY A 2 -34.72 -20.29 -20.31
C GLY A 2 -35.80 -20.22 -19.23
N TRP A 3 -35.79 -21.17 -18.30
CA TRP A 3 -36.65 -21.16 -17.13
C TRP A 3 -36.15 -20.10 -16.15
N SER A 4 -37.05 -19.27 -15.63
CA SER A 4 -36.73 -18.38 -14.52
C SER A 4 -36.63 -19.18 -13.21
N TYR A 5 -35.99 -18.61 -12.20
CA TYR A 5 -35.96 -19.18 -10.85
C TYR A 5 -37.38 -19.46 -10.32
N LEU A 6 -38.34 -18.60 -10.66
CA LEU A 6 -39.74 -18.77 -10.28
C LEU A 6 -40.39 -19.98 -10.96
N ASP A 7 -40.03 -20.28 -12.20
CA ASP A 7 -40.54 -21.45 -12.94
C ASP A 7 -40.02 -22.75 -12.33
N ILE A 8 -38.75 -22.75 -11.88
CA ILE A 8 -38.14 -23.88 -11.18
C ILE A 8 -38.87 -24.13 -9.85
N LEU A 9 -39.10 -23.08 -9.06
CA LEU A 9 -39.79 -23.23 -7.77
C LEU A 9 -41.23 -23.73 -7.95
N LYS A 10 -41.97 -23.20 -8.93
CA LYS A 10 -43.34 -23.65 -9.23
C LYS A 10 -43.40 -25.11 -9.68
N PHE A 11 -42.38 -25.59 -10.37
CA PHE A 11 -42.28 -27.00 -10.76
C PHE A 11 -42.14 -27.93 -9.55
N TYR A 12 -41.33 -27.56 -8.56
CA TYR A 12 -41.11 -28.40 -7.37
C TYR A 12 -42.20 -28.28 -6.30
N TYR A 13 -42.77 -27.09 -6.14
CA TYR A 13 -43.60 -26.77 -4.98
C TYR A 13 -45.06 -26.45 -5.32
N GLY A 14 -45.44 -26.48 -6.59
CA GLY A 14 -46.80 -26.19 -7.05
C GLY A 14 -46.93 -24.81 -7.73
N ALA A 15 -47.89 -24.69 -8.64
CA ALA A 15 -48.11 -23.44 -9.39
C ALA A 15 -48.66 -22.30 -8.52
N ASP A 16 -49.20 -22.64 -7.35
CA ASP A 16 -49.85 -21.81 -6.35
C ASP A 16 -48.92 -21.31 -5.25
N ILE A 17 -47.60 -21.54 -5.36
CA ILE A 17 -46.68 -20.95 -4.39
C ILE A 17 -46.75 -19.43 -4.42
N VAL A 18 -46.86 -18.85 -3.22
CA VAL A 18 -46.69 -17.43 -2.97
C VAL A 18 -45.36 -17.25 -2.27
N LEU A 19 -44.43 -16.54 -2.91
CA LEU A 19 -43.23 -16.07 -2.24
C LEU A 19 -43.63 -14.92 -1.31
N GLU A 20 -43.90 -15.24 -0.05
CA GLU A 20 -44.11 -14.21 0.95
C GLU A 20 -42.76 -13.54 1.27
N LYS A 21 -42.72 -12.21 1.13
CA LYS A 21 -41.58 -11.43 1.58
C LYS A 21 -41.56 -11.51 3.10
N ALA A 22 -40.53 -12.12 3.66
CA ALA A 22 -40.38 -12.19 5.11
C ALA A 22 -40.44 -10.77 5.71
N SER A 23 -41.27 -10.59 6.72
CA SER A 23 -41.35 -9.36 7.52
C SER A 23 -41.45 -9.72 8.99
N GLY A 24 -40.75 -8.99 9.86
CA GLY A 24 -40.78 -9.21 11.30
C GLY A 24 -39.48 -8.72 11.97
N PRO A 25 -39.43 -8.67 13.31
CA PRO A 25 -38.26 -8.18 14.05
C PRO A 25 -37.00 -9.05 13.87
N CYS A 26 -37.13 -10.25 13.28
CA CYS A 26 -36.03 -11.15 12.94
C CYS A 26 -35.56 -11.00 11.48
N VAL A 27 -36.25 -10.20 10.67
CA VAL A 27 -35.78 -9.80 9.34
C VAL A 27 -34.90 -8.58 9.59
N GLY A 28 -33.60 -8.80 9.73
CA GLY A 28 -32.64 -7.72 9.93
C GLY A 28 -32.81 -6.65 8.85
N ASP A 29 -32.48 -5.40 9.19
CA ASP A 29 -32.45 -4.32 8.21
C ASP A 29 -31.73 -4.80 6.95
N SER A 30 -32.31 -4.49 5.78
CA SER A 30 -31.71 -4.91 4.51
C SER A 30 -30.31 -4.33 4.42
N ASN A 31 -29.29 -5.19 4.32
CA ASN A 31 -27.90 -4.75 4.20
C ASN A 31 -27.77 -3.68 3.10
N ARG A 32 -27.17 -2.55 3.44
CA ARG A 32 -27.02 -1.36 2.62
C ARG A 32 -25.55 -1.23 2.23
N PRO A 33 -25.27 -0.94 0.95
CA PRO A 33 -23.89 -0.80 0.50
C PRO A 33 -23.21 0.38 1.22
N PRO A 34 -21.87 0.34 1.35
CA PRO A 34 -21.11 1.48 1.86
C PRO A 34 -21.36 2.77 1.08
N VAL A 35 -21.23 3.91 1.75
CA VAL A 35 -21.32 5.24 1.15
C VAL A 35 -20.02 5.99 1.33
N GLY A 36 -19.61 6.75 0.32
CA GLY A 36 -18.33 7.44 0.37
C GLY A 36 -18.03 8.28 -0.86
N ARG A 37 -16.92 9.01 -0.80
CA ARG A 37 -16.45 9.87 -1.88
C ARG A 37 -14.94 10.06 -1.84
N VAL A 38 -14.34 10.09 -3.03
CA VAL A 38 -12.98 10.60 -3.26
C VAL A 38 -13.00 12.12 -3.16
N VAL A 39 -12.20 12.65 -2.25
CA VAL A 39 -12.16 14.08 -1.93
C VAL A 39 -10.99 14.77 -2.63
N HIS A 40 -9.82 14.15 -2.60
CA HIS A 40 -8.58 14.75 -3.10
C HIS A 40 -7.72 13.71 -3.82
N ILE A 41 -7.05 14.16 -4.88
CA ILE A 41 -6.19 13.35 -5.72
C ILE A 41 -4.96 14.18 -6.02
N ASP A 42 -3.80 13.68 -5.63
CA ASP A 42 -2.52 14.20 -6.06
C ASP A 42 -1.58 13.05 -6.43
N CYS A 43 -0.31 13.38 -6.64
CA CYS A 43 0.68 12.39 -7.03
C CYS A 43 1.21 11.55 -5.87
N GLU A 44 0.82 11.84 -4.63
CA GLU A 44 1.14 10.99 -3.48
C GLU A 44 0.03 9.97 -3.25
N ALA A 45 -1.23 10.42 -3.23
CA ALA A 45 -2.37 9.56 -2.91
C ALA A 45 -3.72 10.04 -3.47
N ILE A 46 -4.66 9.09 -3.55
CA ILE A 46 -6.10 9.31 -3.66
C ILE A 46 -6.69 9.19 -2.27
N THR A 47 -7.29 10.27 -1.77
CA THR A 47 -7.85 10.33 -0.42
C THR A 47 -9.34 10.65 -0.43
N GLY A 48 -10.03 10.18 0.59
CA GLY A 48 -11.46 10.40 0.72
C GLY A 48 -12.00 9.81 2.01
N TRP A 49 -13.31 9.61 2.03
CA TRP A 49 -14.00 8.99 3.15
C TRP A 49 -14.98 7.92 2.69
N VAL A 50 -15.25 6.99 3.59
CA VAL A 50 -16.28 5.96 3.42
C VAL A 50 -16.86 5.55 4.77
N GLN A 51 -18.10 5.10 4.78
CA GLN A 51 -18.77 4.50 5.93
C GLN A 51 -19.74 3.42 5.47
N ASP A 52 -19.82 2.34 6.24
CA ASP A 52 -20.89 1.35 6.10
C ASP A 52 -22.03 1.81 7.01
N PRO A 53 -23.22 2.14 6.48
CA PRO A 53 -24.30 2.67 7.29
C PRO A 53 -24.90 1.60 8.24
N ASP A 54 -24.62 0.32 8.04
CA ASP A 54 -25.07 -0.78 8.90
C ASP A 54 -24.05 -1.12 9.99
N GLU A 55 -22.78 -0.78 9.76
CA GLU A 55 -21.68 -0.91 10.72
C GLU A 55 -20.78 0.33 10.75
N PRO A 56 -21.32 1.50 11.17
CA PRO A 56 -20.61 2.77 11.04
C PRO A 56 -19.31 2.85 11.86
N GLU A 57 -19.19 2.00 12.88
CA GLU A 57 -18.02 1.87 13.74
C GLU A 57 -16.97 0.90 13.22
N VAL A 58 -17.25 0.09 12.20
CA VAL A 58 -16.32 -0.89 11.65
C VAL A 58 -15.41 -0.25 10.61
N ALA A 59 -14.11 -0.57 10.66
CA ALA A 59 -13.17 -0.11 9.63
C ALA A 59 -13.42 -0.89 8.33
N LEU A 60 -13.54 -0.16 7.21
CA LEU A 60 -13.76 -0.79 5.91
C LEU A 60 -12.46 -1.00 5.15
N ARG A 61 -12.47 -1.99 4.26
CA ARG A 61 -11.44 -2.15 3.25
C ARG A 61 -11.83 -1.37 2.01
N VAL A 62 -10.87 -0.61 1.49
CA VAL A 62 -11.03 0.17 0.26
C VAL A 62 -9.99 -0.31 -0.76
N HIS A 63 -10.45 -0.65 -1.96
CA HIS A 63 -9.63 -1.08 -3.07
C HIS A 63 -9.46 0.02 -4.12
N GLY A 64 -8.21 0.27 -4.49
CA GLY A 64 -7.86 1.11 -5.64
C GLY A 64 -7.55 0.27 -6.87
N PHE A 65 -8.28 0.54 -7.95
CA PHE A 65 -8.06 -0.05 -9.28
C PHE A 65 -7.49 1.00 -10.22
N PHE A 66 -6.42 0.67 -10.93
CA PHE A 66 -5.71 1.58 -11.82
C PHE A 66 -5.54 1.00 -13.22
N GLY A 67 -5.57 1.84 -14.25
CA GLY A 67 -5.34 1.41 -15.64
C GLY A 67 -6.53 0.73 -16.31
N GLY A 68 -7.68 0.65 -15.64
CA GLY A 68 -8.92 0.07 -16.16
C GLY A 68 -10.04 0.06 -15.12
N SER A 69 -11.26 -0.29 -15.54
CA SER A 69 -12.39 -0.47 -14.62
C SER A 69 -12.30 -1.78 -13.84
N THR A 70 -12.92 -1.87 -12.67
CA THR A 70 -13.06 -3.11 -11.89
C THR A 70 -13.56 -4.25 -12.78
N GLY A 71 -12.87 -5.40 -12.75
CA GLY A 71 -13.17 -6.56 -13.60
C GLY A 71 -12.56 -6.53 -15.01
N SER A 72 -11.89 -5.44 -15.41
CA SER A 72 -11.06 -5.42 -16.61
C SER A 72 -9.76 -6.17 -16.38
N SER A 73 -9.30 -6.94 -17.38
CA SER A 73 -7.96 -7.54 -17.37
C SER A 73 -6.82 -6.51 -17.37
N GLN A 74 -7.14 -5.24 -17.61
CA GLN A 74 -6.20 -4.11 -17.57
C GLN A 74 -6.19 -3.40 -16.21
N ALA A 75 -7.17 -3.67 -15.34
CA ALA A 75 -7.22 -3.06 -14.02
C ALA A 75 -6.21 -3.72 -13.10
N ILE A 76 -5.20 -2.96 -12.70
CA ILE A 76 -4.29 -3.36 -11.64
C ILE A 76 -4.99 -2.99 -10.33
N GLN A 77 -5.39 -3.99 -9.55
CA GLN A 77 -5.75 -3.78 -8.15
C GLN A 77 -4.44 -3.58 -7.39
N VAL A 78 -4.17 -2.37 -6.91
CA VAL A 78 -2.83 -2.05 -6.39
C VAL A 78 -2.78 -1.96 -4.87
N VAL A 79 -3.88 -1.57 -4.24
CA VAL A 79 -3.89 -1.32 -2.80
C VAL A 79 -5.22 -1.69 -2.18
N SER A 80 -5.17 -2.45 -1.09
CA SER A 80 -6.24 -2.55 -0.11
C SER A 80 -5.82 -1.77 1.12
N VAL A 81 -6.56 -0.72 1.48
CA VAL A 81 -6.32 0.05 2.70
C VAL A 81 -7.46 -0.12 3.66
N SER A 82 -7.15 -0.21 4.95
CA SER A 82 -8.14 -0.10 6.00
C SER A 82 -8.39 1.38 6.29
N THR A 83 -9.64 1.78 6.45
CA THR A 83 -9.96 3.13 6.88
C THR A 83 -9.44 3.40 8.28
N THR A 84 -9.00 4.63 8.57
CA THR A 84 -8.62 5.00 9.95
C THR A 84 -9.86 5.11 10.85
N PRO A 85 -9.74 4.89 12.17
CA PRO A 85 -10.82 5.19 13.11
C PRO A 85 -11.34 6.63 12.91
N PRO A 86 -12.66 6.86 13.10
CA PRO A 86 -13.21 8.20 13.04
C PRO A 86 -12.50 9.10 14.07
N ARG A 87 -12.20 10.34 13.68
CA ARG A 87 -11.55 11.33 14.56
C ARG A 87 -12.55 12.18 15.36
N CYS A 88 -13.84 11.92 15.23
CA CYS A 88 -14.88 12.70 15.90
C CYS A 88 -15.75 11.79 16.75
N ASP A 89 -16.05 12.24 17.97
CA ASP A 89 -17.00 11.62 18.89
C ASP A 89 -18.44 12.12 18.64
N SER A 90 -18.83 12.34 17.37
CA SER A 90 -20.15 12.87 17.02
C SER A 90 -21.17 11.75 16.83
N ASP A 91 -22.45 12.06 17.10
CA ASP A 91 -23.60 11.25 16.71
C ASP A 91 -24.38 11.98 15.59
N PRO A 92 -24.46 11.44 14.37
CA PRO A 92 -23.94 10.14 13.94
C PRO A 92 -22.40 10.13 13.80
N PRO A 93 -21.78 8.94 13.89
CA PRO A 93 -20.34 8.76 13.77
C PRO A 93 -19.80 9.28 12.45
N CYS A 94 -18.62 9.91 12.54
CA CYS A 94 -17.97 10.50 11.39
C CYS A 94 -17.56 9.46 10.34
N PRO A 95 -17.60 9.83 9.05
CA PRO A 95 -17.00 9.03 8.00
C PRO A 95 -15.52 8.73 8.24
N LYS A 96 -15.10 7.54 7.85
CA LYS A 96 -13.73 7.09 8.04
C LYS A 96 -12.87 7.44 6.83
N ALA A 97 -11.70 8.01 7.09
CA ALA A 97 -10.80 8.43 6.02
C ALA A 97 -10.06 7.22 5.41
N PHE A 98 -9.79 7.28 4.11
CA PHE A 98 -8.87 6.40 3.42
C PHE A 98 -7.81 7.20 2.65
N SER A 99 -6.66 6.57 2.40
CA SER A 99 -5.60 7.09 1.55
C SER A 99 -4.98 5.95 0.76
N ILE A 100 -5.12 5.98 -0.56
CA ILE A 100 -4.58 4.99 -1.48
C ILE A 100 -3.36 5.62 -2.18
N PRO A 101 -2.13 5.16 -1.93
CA PRO A 101 -0.95 5.71 -2.57
C PRO A 101 -0.99 5.51 -4.09
N ILE A 102 -0.54 6.53 -4.84
CA ILE A 102 -0.37 6.42 -6.29
C ILE A 102 0.86 5.55 -6.59
N PRO A 103 0.72 4.45 -7.36
CA PRO A 103 1.83 3.62 -7.79
C PRO A 103 2.92 4.38 -8.53
N TYR A 104 4.20 4.15 -8.20
CA TYR A 104 5.31 4.81 -8.89
C TYR A 104 5.33 4.54 -10.41
N ARG A 105 4.98 3.32 -10.84
CA ARG A 105 4.89 2.95 -12.26
C ARG A 105 3.82 3.71 -13.06
N LEU A 106 2.87 4.36 -12.39
CA LEU A 106 1.82 5.18 -13.03
C LEU A 106 2.14 6.67 -12.99
N ARG A 107 3.30 7.04 -12.46
CA ARG A 107 3.84 8.39 -12.48
C ARG A 107 4.80 8.46 -13.66
N ASP A 108 4.27 8.60 -14.87
CA ASP A 108 5.03 8.54 -16.14
C ASP A 108 4.76 9.74 -17.07
N GLY A 109 4.16 10.80 -16.51
CA GLY A 109 3.71 11.99 -17.24
C GLY A 109 2.42 11.79 -18.05
N LYS A 110 1.85 10.57 -18.09
CA LYS A 110 0.62 10.27 -18.84
C LYS A 110 -0.61 10.30 -17.95
N ALA A 111 -1.76 10.39 -18.60
CA ALA A 111 -3.04 10.33 -17.93
C ALA A 111 -3.42 8.86 -17.64
N HIS A 112 -3.77 8.57 -16.38
CA HIS A 112 -4.18 7.24 -15.93
C HIS A 112 -5.57 7.27 -15.33
N GLY A 113 -6.40 6.32 -15.75
CA GLY A 113 -7.72 6.10 -15.16
C GLY A 113 -7.63 5.36 -13.82
N PHE A 114 -8.53 5.66 -12.90
CA PHE A 114 -8.66 4.96 -11.63
C PHE A 114 -10.11 4.78 -11.18
N GLN A 115 -10.32 3.81 -10.30
CA GLN A 115 -11.58 3.56 -9.60
C GLN A 115 -11.31 3.20 -8.14
N VAL A 116 -12.22 3.58 -7.25
CA VAL A 116 -12.13 3.28 -5.82
C VAL A 116 -13.40 2.55 -5.40
N VAL A 117 -13.24 1.36 -4.83
CA VAL A 117 -14.34 0.51 -4.38
C VAL A 117 -14.21 0.25 -2.89
N ALA A 118 -15.28 0.49 -2.15
CA ALA A 118 -15.37 0.13 -0.75
C ALA A 118 -16.07 -1.21 -0.57
N LEU A 119 -15.48 -2.09 0.24
CA LEU A 119 -16.06 -3.38 0.54
C LEU A 119 -17.09 -3.27 1.66
N ASP A 120 -18.23 -3.91 1.45
CA ASP A 120 -19.30 -4.05 2.44
C ASP A 120 -18.86 -4.96 3.61
N SER A 121 -19.10 -4.55 4.86
CA SER A 121 -18.59 -5.31 6.01
C SER A 121 -19.41 -6.57 6.32
N ARG A 122 -20.63 -6.69 5.78
CA ARG A 122 -21.56 -7.83 6.00
C ARG A 122 -21.72 -8.72 4.78
N ALA A 123 -20.75 -8.70 3.87
CA ALA A 123 -20.76 -9.48 2.62
C ALA A 123 -21.95 -9.14 1.69
N GLY A 124 -22.26 -7.85 1.57
CA GLY A 124 -23.22 -7.27 0.63
C GLY A 124 -22.61 -6.78 -0.68
N VAL A 125 -23.23 -5.73 -1.23
CA VAL A 125 -22.82 -5.12 -2.50
C VAL A 125 -21.73 -4.09 -2.21
N ASP A 126 -20.54 -4.31 -2.77
CA ASP A 126 -19.46 -3.33 -2.71
C ASP A 126 -19.85 -2.03 -3.44
N ALA A 127 -19.38 -0.90 -2.91
CA ALA A 127 -19.74 0.41 -3.41
C ALA A 127 -18.61 1.06 -4.19
N MET A 128 -18.86 1.43 -5.45
CA MET A 128 -17.99 2.32 -6.21
C MET A 128 -18.11 3.74 -5.65
N LEU A 129 -17.00 4.32 -5.21
CA LEU A 129 -17.00 5.66 -4.64
C LEU A 129 -17.01 6.74 -5.72
N GLU A 130 -17.84 7.76 -5.52
CA GLU A 130 -17.90 8.91 -6.42
C GLU A 130 -16.59 9.70 -6.41
N SER A 131 -16.20 10.25 -7.55
CA SER A 131 -15.09 11.18 -7.68
C SER A 131 -15.43 12.28 -8.69
N LYS A 132 -14.89 13.49 -8.48
CA LYS A 132 -15.02 14.60 -9.46
C LYS A 132 -14.26 14.34 -10.75
N THR A 133 -13.21 13.51 -10.70
CA THR A 133 -12.42 13.06 -11.84
C THR A 133 -12.07 11.59 -11.66
N SER A 134 -12.02 10.83 -12.75
CA SER A 134 -11.55 9.44 -12.76
C SER A 134 -10.15 9.29 -13.34
N VAL A 135 -9.43 10.40 -13.50
CA VAL A 135 -8.11 10.45 -14.16
C VAL A 135 -7.16 11.32 -13.35
N PHE A 136 -5.90 10.88 -13.25
CA PHE A 136 -4.78 11.67 -12.74
C PHE A 136 -3.62 11.66 -13.74
N ARG A 137 -2.68 12.60 -13.59
CA ARG A 137 -1.42 12.67 -14.35
C ARG A 137 -0.32 13.08 -13.40
N CYS A 138 0.76 12.30 -13.37
CA CYS A 138 1.88 12.52 -12.48
C CYS A 138 3.20 12.36 -13.22
N GLU A 139 4.11 13.30 -13.02
CA GLU A 139 5.48 13.19 -13.53
C GLU A 139 6.24 12.07 -12.81
N PRO A 140 7.23 11.46 -13.46
CA PRO A 140 8.13 10.50 -12.82
C PRO A 140 8.68 11.02 -11.50
N PRO A 141 8.64 10.22 -10.42
CA PRO A 141 9.23 10.62 -9.16
C PRO A 141 10.75 10.74 -9.37
N ALA A 142 11.32 11.86 -8.95
CA ALA A 142 12.76 11.98 -8.90
C ALA A 142 13.34 10.92 -7.96
N PRO A 143 14.48 10.29 -8.30
CA PRO A 143 15.22 9.47 -7.35
C PRO A 143 15.48 10.25 -6.06
N PHE A 144 15.26 9.60 -4.90
CA PHE A 144 15.43 10.27 -3.61
C PHE A 144 16.91 10.44 -3.21
N VAL A 145 17.83 9.82 -3.96
CA VAL A 145 19.28 9.89 -3.76
C VAL A 145 19.96 10.18 -5.09
N PHE A 146 20.93 11.09 -5.07
CA PHE A 146 21.73 11.43 -6.24
C PHE A 146 22.72 10.32 -6.58
N PRO A 147 23.14 10.17 -7.85
CA PRO A 147 24.07 9.13 -8.28
C PRO A 147 25.38 9.04 -7.48
N GLU A 148 25.91 10.18 -7.02
CA GLU A 148 27.15 10.26 -6.22
C GLU A 148 27.02 9.65 -4.81
N ASP A 149 25.80 9.65 -4.25
CA ASP A 149 25.50 9.17 -2.89
C ASP A 149 24.70 7.87 -2.90
N GLY A 150 24.24 7.44 -4.07
CA GLY A 150 23.33 6.33 -4.28
C GLY A 150 23.98 5.14 -4.95
N LEU A 151 23.40 3.96 -4.75
CA LEU A 151 23.77 2.77 -5.49
C LEU A 151 22.55 1.90 -5.77
N LEU A 152 22.66 1.07 -6.82
CA LEU A 152 21.66 0.08 -7.17
C LEU A 152 22.00 -1.24 -6.48
N ARG A 153 21.08 -1.76 -5.67
CA ARG A 153 21.24 -3.05 -4.98
C ARG A 153 20.38 -4.11 -5.63
N PRO A 154 20.96 -5.16 -6.22
CA PRO A 154 20.18 -6.28 -6.75
C PRO A 154 19.24 -6.86 -5.70
N VAL A 155 17.98 -7.06 -6.06
CA VAL A 155 17.02 -7.87 -5.30
C VAL A 155 17.20 -9.32 -5.74
N GLN A 156 17.58 -10.19 -4.79
CA GLN A 156 18.06 -11.53 -5.13
C GLN A 156 16.96 -12.49 -5.59
N SER A 157 15.76 -12.33 -5.04
CA SER A 157 14.65 -13.27 -5.24
C SER A 157 13.30 -12.59 -4.97
N LEU A 158 12.21 -13.25 -5.38
CA LEU A 158 10.86 -12.82 -4.99
C LEU A 158 10.63 -12.96 -3.48
N ASP A 159 11.25 -13.95 -2.85
CA ASP A 159 11.21 -14.13 -1.39
C ASP A 159 11.91 -12.96 -0.69
N SER A 160 13.05 -12.50 -1.22
CA SER A 160 13.71 -11.29 -0.73
C SER A 160 12.82 -10.06 -0.88
N LEU A 161 12.22 -9.88 -2.06
CA LEU A 161 11.27 -8.79 -2.30
C LEU A 161 10.14 -8.77 -1.26
N ASN A 162 9.56 -9.93 -0.95
CA ASN A 162 8.50 -10.08 0.05
C ASN A 162 9.00 -9.87 1.49
N ALA A 163 10.19 -10.38 1.84
CA ALA A 163 10.79 -10.20 3.16
C ALA A 163 11.07 -8.72 3.47
N TRP A 164 11.40 -7.94 2.44
CA TRP A 164 11.55 -6.49 2.49
C TRP A 164 10.24 -5.72 2.38
N GLN A 165 9.11 -6.42 2.29
CA GLN A 165 7.76 -5.86 2.16
C GLN A 165 7.59 -4.94 0.95
N LEU A 166 8.36 -5.17 -0.11
CA LEU A 166 8.29 -4.39 -1.33
C LEU A 166 7.10 -4.86 -2.17
N SER A 167 6.51 -3.94 -2.91
CA SER A 167 5.40 -4.22 -3.81
C SER A 167 5.73 -3.68 -5.19
N LEU A 168 5.84 -4.57 -6.19
CA LEU A 168 5.98 -4.13 -7.59
C LEU A 168 4.76 -3.36 -8.11
N GLY A 169 3.62 -3.48 -7.42
CA GLY A 169 2.45 -2.67 -7.67
C GLY A 169 2.64 -1.22 -7.23
N GLN A 170 3.34 -0.98 -6.11
CA GLN A 170 3.43 0.35 -5.49
C GLN A 170 4.80 1.02 -5.67
N ASP A 171 5.88 0.26 -5.46
CA ASP A 171 7.24 0.76 -5.27
C ASP A 171 8.09 0.72 -6.55
N LEU A 172 7.61 0.03 -7.60
CA LEU A 172 8.31 -0.04 -8.88
C LEU A 172 8.19 1.29 -9.63
N ALA A 173 9.30 2.01 -9.73
CA ALA A 173 9.44 3.23 -10.53
C ALA A 173 9.98 2.91 -11.93
N LEU A 174 9.67 3.80 -12.87
CA LEU A 174 10.27 3.78 -14.20
C LEU A 174 11.62 4.48 -14.15
N MET A 175 12.64 3.84 -14.71
CA MET A 175 13.97 4.41 -14.86
C MET A 175 14.51 4.05 -16.25
N THR A 176 15.01 5.04 -16.97
CA THR A 176 15.57 4.87 -18.31
C THR A 176 16.96 4.23 -18.24
N PRO A 177 17.44 3.58 -19.32
CA PRO A 177 18.80 3.04 -19.37
C PRO A 177 19.88 4.09 -19.09
N SER A 178 19.66 5.35 -19.51
CA SER A 178 20.56 6.46 -19.22
C SER A 178 20.62 6.79 -17.73
N GLU A 179 19.49 6.81 -17.03
CA GLU A 179 19.47 7.05 -15.58
C GLU A 179 20.11 5.89 -14.83
N PHE A 180 19.81 4.64 -15.21
CA PHE A 180 20.46 3.44 -14.65
C PHE A 180 21.98 3.53 -14.73
N SER A 181 22.53 3.99 -15.85
CA SER A 181 23.98 4.09 -16.05
C SER A 181 24.68 5.14 -15.17
N GLN A 182 23.93 6.01 -14.50
CA GLN A 182 24.50 7.00 -13.58
C GLN A 182 24.82 6.40 -12.22
N TYR A 183 24.11 5.35 -11.81
CA TYR A 183 24.31 4.72 -10.50
C TYR A 183 25.29 3.56 -10.58
N VAL A 184 26.14 3.45 -9.56
CA VAL A 184 27.00 2.28 -9.37
C VAL A 184 26.16 1.12 -8.81
N GLU A 185 26.41 -0.10 -9.31
CA GLU A 185 25.83 -1.29 -8.70
C GLU A 185 26.61 -1.66 -7.43
N GLY A 186 25.87 -1.74 -6.32
CA GLY A 186 26.39 -2.14 -5.02
C GLY A 186 26.19 -3.64 -4.75
N PRO A 187 26.53 -4.09 -3.53
CA PRO A 187 26.22 -5.45 -3.11
C PRO A 187 24.71 -5.69 -3.12
N ALA A 188 24.32 -6.94 -3.39
CA ALA A 188 22.92 -7.35 -3.32
C ALA A 188 22.30 -7.00 -1.97
N LEU A 189 21.01 -6.71 -2.00
CA LEU A 189 20.21 -6.59 -0.79
C LEU A 189 20.19 -7.96 -0.08
N PRO A 190 20.40 -8.05 1.24
CA PRO A 190 20.33 -9.34 1.92
C PRO A 190 18.92 -9.95 1.75
N GLU A 191 18.83 -11.28 1.77
CA GLU A 191 17.55 -11.98 1.55
C GLU A 191 16.44 -11.47 2.49
N SER A 192 16.76 -11.23 3.76
CA SER A 192 15.82 -10.65 4.72
C SER A 192 16.43 -9.45 5.45
N PRO A 193 15.66 -8.39 5.72
CA PRO A 193 16.15 -7.26 6.49
C PRO A 193 16.26 -7.58 7.98
N LEU A 194 17.22 -6.97 8.66
CA LEU A 194 17.33 -7.01 10.11
C LEU A 194 17.07 -5.63 10.71
N TRP A 195 15.79 -5.32 10.92
CA TRP A 195 15.33 -4.12 11.60
C TRP A 195 15.41 -4.30 13.13
N ILE A 196 15.93 -3.29 13.83
CA ILE A 196 16.11 -3.35 15.28
C ILE A 196 15.71 -2.03 15.96
N ARG A 197 15.24 -2.14 17.20
CA ARG A 197 15.00 -1.01 18.10
C ARG A 197 16.27 -0.75 18.91
N LEU A 198 16.75 0.48 18.90
CA LEU A 198 17.89 0.91 19.69
C LEU A 198 17.44 1.18 21.14
N PRO A 199 18.24 0.81 22.16
CA PRO A 199 17.93 1.13 23.55
C PRO A 199 17.80 2.64 23.76
N THR A 200 16.94 3.08 24.68
CA THR A 200 16.78 4.51 25.00
C THR A 200 18.05 5.16 25.57
N SER A 201 18.96 4.35 26.11
CA SER A 201 20.27 4.78 26.60
C SER A 201 21.32 4.93 25.49
N TYR A 202 21.01 4.59 24.24
CA TYR A 202 21.93 4.73 23.13
C TYR A 202 22.02 6.20 22.72
N GLU A 203 23.23 6.76 22.65
CA GLU A 203 23.52 8.21 22.61
C GLU A 203 23.13 8.94 21.31
N HIS A 204 22.14 8.43 20.56
CA HIS A 204 21.80 8.92 19.23
C HIS A 204 20.32 9.25 19.08
N ALA A 205 20.04 10.25 18.25
CA ALA A 205 18.70 10.83 18.07
C ALA A 205 17.66 9.88 17.44
N THR A 206 18.06 8.71 16.96
CA THR A 206 17.17 7.74 16.31
C THR A 206 16.93 6.53 17.19
N SER A 207 15.67 6.11 17.32
CA SER A 207 15.28 4.93 18.10
C SER A 207 15.36 3.61 17.33
N TYR A 208 15.70 3.65 16.03
CA TYR A 208 15.65 2.49 15.16
C TYR A 208 16.87 2.44 14.24
N ALA A 209 17.23 1.23 13.85
CA ALA A 209 18.29 0.98 12.87
C ALA A 209 17.98 -0.27 12.04
N ILE A 210 18.73 -0.42 10.95
CA ILE A 210 18.85 -1.66 10.20
C ILE A 210 20.29 -2.12 10.22
N VAL A 211 20.50 -3.43 10.39
CA VAL A 211 21.80 -4.06 10.19
C VAL A 211 21.93 -4.46 8.73
N ASP A 212 22.91 -3.89 8.04
CA ASP A 212 23.09 -4.04 6.61
C ASP A 212 24.57 -4.16 6.27
N SER A 213 24.97 -5.30 5.70
CA SER A 213 26.36 -5.62 5.36
C SER A 213 27.36 -5.37 6.51
N GLY A 214 26.96 -5.70 7.75
CA GLY A 214 27.79 -5.50 8.94
C GLY A 214 27.85 -4.06 9.44
N LEU A 215 27.00 -3.18 8.93
CA LEU A 215 26.87 -1.79 9.37
C LEU A 215 25.55 -1.59 10.11
N LEU A 216 25.58 -0.74 11.13
CA LEU A 216 24.38 -0.26 11.81
C LEU A 216 23.95 1.06 11.15
N ARG A 217 22.89 1.03 10.35
CA ARG A 217 22.39 2.20 9.61
C ARG A 217 21.18 2.82 10.34
N PRO A 218 21.19 4.11 10.69
CA PRO A 218 20.10 4.74 11.43
C PRO A 218 18.85 4.87 10.57
N VAL A 219 17.68 4.72 11.21
CA VAL A 219 16.36 4.74 10.57
C VAL A 219 15.41 5.64 11.37
N ALA A 220 14.73 6.56 10.67
CA ALA A 220 13.69 7.39 11.29
C ALA A 220 12.35 6.63 11.40
N ALA A 221 11.49 7.00 12.34
CA ALA A 221 10.17 6.37 12.49
C ALA A 221 9.32 6.43 11.21
N ARG A 222 9.38 7.56 10.47
CA ARG A 222 8.70 7.71 9.18
C ARG A 222 9.23 6.75 8.11
N THR A 223 10.51 6.38 8.18
CA THR A 223 11.13 5.42 7.26
C THR A 223 10.60 4.03 7.52
N LEU A 224 10.47 3.59 8.79
CA LEU A 224 9.83 2.30 9.09
C LEU A 224 8.42 2.22 8.49
N ALA A 225 7.61 3.26 8.64
CA ALA A 225 6.27 3.32 8.07
C ALA A 225 6.27 3.25 6.54
N ALA A 226 7.18 3.97 5.86
CA ALA A 226 7.32 3.92 4.41
C ALA A 226 7.73 2.52 3.90
N TRP A 227 8.54 1.81 4.68
CA TRP A 227 8.94 0.43 4.44
C TRP A 227 7.94 -0.60 5.01
N ARG A 228 6.77 -0.15 5.47
CA ARG A 228 5.65 -0.96 5.99
C ARG A 228 6.02 -1.78 7.25
N VAL A 229 7.13 -1.44 7.92
CA VAL A 229 7.61 -2.09 9.14
C VAL A 229 6.92 -1.50 10.37
N SER A 230 6.27 -2.35 11.17
CA SER A 230 5.69 -1.94 12.45
C SER A 230 6.79 -1.79 13.52
N PRO A 231 6.93 -0.62 14.18
CA PRO A 231 7.90 -0.44 15.25
C PRO A 231 7.76 -1.46 16.39
N ASP A 232 6.54 -1.94 16.66
CA ASP A 232 6.24 -2.91 17.74
C ASP A 232 6.65 -4.34 17.40
N SER A 233 6.90 -4.63 16.12
CA SER A 233 7.46 -5.92 15.70
C SER A 233 8.99 -6.00 15.89
N LEU A 234 9.65 -4.87 16.20
CA LEU A 234 11.10 -4.80 16.29
C LEU A 234 11.59 -5.26 17.67
N ARG A 235 12.55 -6.18 17.67
CA ARG A 235 13.30 -6.52 18.88
C ARG A 235 14.31 -5.43 19.23
N THR A 236 14.68 -5.38 20.51
CA THR A 236 15.81 -4.56 20.96
C THR A 236 17.13 -5.11 20.39
N ALA A 237 18.04 -4.21 20.03
CA ALA A 237 19.37 -4.54 19.56
C ALA A 237 20.20 -5.25 20.63
N THR A 238 21.07 -6.18 20.21
CA THR A 238 22.05 -6.85 21.09
C THR A 238 23.30 -5.99 21.27
N VAL A 239 24.14 -6.34 22.26
CA VAL A 239 25.44 -5.65 22.46
C VAL A 239 26.36 -5.77 21.24
N GLU A 240 26.34 -6.92 20.56
CA GLU A 240 27.13 -7.16 19.35
C GLU A 240 26.69 -6.24 18.21
N GLU A 241 25.38 -6.09 18.00
CA GLU A 241 24.83 -5.21 16.96
C GLU A 241 25.12 -3.74 17.23
N LEU A 242 25.05 -3.32 18.49
CA LEU A 242 25.40 -1.96 18.90
C LEU A 242 26.90 -1.67 18.77
N SER A 243 27.73 -2.71 18.62
CA SER A 243 29.18 -2.60 18.40
C SER A 243 29.56 -2.55 16.91
N LEU A 244 28.60 -2.74 16.01
CA LEU A 244 28.85 -2.65 14.57
C LEU A 244 29.24 -1.21 14.18
N PRO A 245 30.13 -1.03 13.18
CA PRO A 245 30.42 0.29 12.65
C PRO A 245 29.15 0.96 12.12
N ARG A 246 29.07 2.27 12.30
CA ARG A 246 27.91 3.05 11.85
C ARG A 246 27.99 3.28 10.34
N GLY A 247 26.90 2.98 9.65
CA GLY A 247 26.73 3.33 8.24
C GLY A 247 25.92 4.62 8.05
N SER A 248 25.81 5.06 6.79
CA SER A 248 24.93 6.16 6.40
C SER A 248 23.45 5.83 6.67
N THR A 249 22.61 6.87 6.76
CA THR A 249 21.16 6.73 6.96
C THR A 249 20.55 5.88 5.85
N PHE A 250 19.69 4.93 6.22
CA PHE A 250 19.00 4.06 5.27
C PHE A 250 18.04 4.85 4.38
N ALA A 251 17.81 4.35 3.16
CA ALA A 251 16.84 4.91 2.21
C ALA A 251 15.48 5.24 2.88
N GLN A 252 15.00 6.48 2.71
CA GLN A 252 13.81 6.94 3.43
C GLN A 252 12.52 6.24 2.98
N THR A 253 12.44 5.86 1.70
CA THR A 253 11.31 5.19 1.08
C THR A 253 11.80 4.11 0.14
N PRO A 254 11.08 2.99 -0.02
CA PRO A 254 11.42 2.00 -1.04
C PRO A 254 11.30 2.61 -2.44
N PHE A 255 12.29 2.37 -3.29
CA PHE A 255 12.30 2.78 -4.69
C PHE A 255 12.87 1.65 -5.53
N VAL A 256 11.99 0.79 -6.03
CA VAL A 256 12.36 -0.37 -6.82
C VAL A 256 12.45 0.05 -8.27
N VAL A 257 13.48 -0.37 -8.98
CA VAL A 257 13.63 -0.16 -10.41
C VAL A 257 13.92 -1.49 -11.10
N GLN A 258 13.58 -1.58 -12.38
CA GLN A 258 13.77 -2.80 -13.17
C GLN A 258 14.58 -2.51 -14.43
N LYS A 259 15.62 -3.31 -14.67
CA LYS A 259 16.37 -3.30 -15.93
C LYS A 259 15.56 -3.91 -17.07
N THR A 260 16.01 -3.70 -18.30
CA THR A 260 15.39 -4.27 -19.51
C THR A 260 15.42 -5.80 -19.55
N ASP A 261 16.35 -6.44 -18.84
CA ASP A 261 16.44 -7.90 -18.70
C ASP A 261 15.50 -8.47 -17.61
N GLY A 262 14.75 -7.59 -16.92
CA GLY A 262 13.82 -7.96 -15.86
C GLY A 262 14.43 -7.97 -14.45
N THR A 263 15.74 -7.78 -14.31
CA THR A 263 16.42 -7.75 -13.01
C THR A 263 15.94 -6.56 -12.18
N LEU A 264 15.61 -6.83 -10.92
CA LEU A 264 15.10 -5.84 -9.97
C LEU A 264 16.22 -5.30 -9.08
N PHE A 265 16.19 -4.01 -8.84
CA PHE A 265 17.10 -3.30 -7.94
C PHE A 265 16.32 -2.43 -6.98
N ILE A 266 16.86 -2.21 -5.79
CA ILE A 266 16.50 -1.07 -4.96
C ILE A 266 17.54 0.01 -5.16
N LEU A 267 17.08 1.23 -5.39
CA LEU A 267 17.92 2.39 -5.22
C LEU A 267 18.09 2.67 -3.72
N ASP A 268 19.32 2.66 -3.22
CA ASP A 268 19.66 2.85 -1.80
C ASP A 268 20.74 3.94 -1.67
N THR A 269 20.88 4.52 -0.48
CA THR A 269 22.06 5.33 -0.16
C THR A 269 23.27 4.43 0.04
N ASN A 270 24.45 4.88 -0.39
CA ASN A 270 25.68 4.13 -0.20
C ASN A 270 25.96 4.00 1.31
N PRO A 271 26.02 2.78 1.87
CA PRO A 271 26.08 2.56 3.31
C PRO A 271 27.40 3.03 3.93
N VAL A 272 28.46 3.20 3.12
CA VAL A 272 29.81 3.61 3.56
C VAL A 272 30.12 5.07 3.22
N SER A 273 29.22 5.79 2.54
CA SER A 273 29.45 7.21 2.26
C SER A 273 29.58 7.99 3.57
N PRO A 274 30.59 8.88 3.68
CA PRO A 274 30.74 9.72 4.86
C PRO A 274 29.45 10.50 5.07
N VAL A 275 28.92 10.45 6.30
CA VAL A 275 27.77 11.28 6.68
C VAL A 275 28.23 12.73 6.55
N LEU A 276 27.71 13.45 5.54
CA LEU A 276 27.89 14.89 5.47
C LEU A 276 27.32 15.48 6.78
N PRO A 277 28.09 16.31 7.50
CA PRO A 277 27.72 16.80 8.84
C PRO A 277 26.42 17.62 8.85
#